data_AF-A0AAD3NKP1-F1
#
_entry.id   AF-A0AAD3NKP1-F1
#
_cell.length_a   1.000
_cell.length_b   1.000
_cell.length_c   1.000
_cell.angle_alpha   90.00
_cell.angle_beta   90.00
_cell.angle_gamma   90.00
#
_symmetry.space_group_name_H-M   'P 1'
#
loop_
_entity.id
_entity.type
_entity.pdbx_description
1 polymer ?
#
loop_
_entity_poly.entity_id
_entity_poly.type
_entity_poly.pdbx_seq_one_letter_code
_entity_poly.pdbx_strand_id
1 'polypeptide(L)'
;MEPPLADITATLFDFLEVCGNALMKQYQGQFWKLILLLKEEYFPRIEAVTSSGQMGSVIRLKQFLEMSLQNRQISPPKGQLSSMFWRS
;
A
#
# COMPACT_ATOMS: atom_id res chain seq x y z
N MET A 1 5.03 25.79 0.30
CA MET A 1 4.72 24.97 -0.88
C MET A 1 5.10 23.56 -0.51
N GLU A 2 4.10 22.73 -0.20
CA GLU A 2 4.29 21.36 0.25
C GLU A 2 4.86 20.51 -0.91
N PRO A 3 5.83 19.61 -0.69
CA PRO A 3 6.40 18.84 -1.79
C PRO A 3 5.37 17.81 -2.28
N PRO A 4 5.01 17.81 -3.58
CA PRO A 4 3.93 16.99 -4.14
C PRO A 4 4.11 15.47 -3.95
N LEU A 5 5.32 15.01 -3.59
CA LEU A 5 5.67 13.60 -3.39
C LEU A 5 5.10 12.98 -2.10
N ALA A 6 4.92 13.77 -1.04
CA ALA A 6 4.34 13.26 0.22
C ALA A 6 2.87 12.87 0.03
N ASP A 7 2.12 13.69 -0.70
CA ASP A 7 0.71 13.45 -1.06
C ASP A 7 0.56 12.25 -2.01
N ILE A 8 1.47 12.09 -2.98
CA ILE A 8 1.51 10.93 -3.88
C ILE A 8 1.73 9.63 -3.09
N THR A 9 2.63 9.66 -2.10
CA THR A 9 2.93 8.50 -1.25
C THR A 9 1.76 8.13 -0.36
N ALA A 10 1.10 9.12 0.24
CA ALA A 10 -0.12 8.91 1.04
C ALA A 10 -1.23 8.28 0.18
N THR A 11 -1.46 8.82 -1.02
CA THR A 11 -2.45 8.30 -1.97
C THR A 11 -2.14 6.87 -2.40
N LEU A 12 -0.86 6.53 -2.63
CA LEU A 12 -0.46 5.16 -2.98
C LEU A 12 -0.75 4.17 -1.85
N PHE A 13 -0.44 4.55 -0.60
CA PHE A 13 -0.77 3.73 0.57
C PHE A 13 -2.28 3.51 0.69
N ASP A 14 -3.07 4.58 0.65
CA ASP A 14 -4.54 4.49 0.79
C ASP A 14 -5.16 3.62 -0.32
N PHE A 15 -4.64 3.71 -1.54
CA PHE A 15 -5.07 2.86 -2.66
C PHE A 15 -4.76 1.37 -2.41
N LEU A 16 -3.55 1.07 -1.95
CA LEU A 16 -3.13 -0.32 -1.69
C LEU A 16 -3.84 -0.94 -0.48
N GLU A 17 -4.12 -0.14 0.57
CA GLU A 17 -4.88 -0.60 1.74
C GLU A 17 -6.31 -1.00 1.36
N VAL A 18 -6.93 -0.28 0.42
CA VAL A 18 -8.30 -0.56 -0.03
C VAL A 18 -8.36 -1.67 -1.08
N CYS A 19 -7.59 -1.54 -2.16
CA CYS A 19 -7.74 -2.40 -3.34
C CYS A 19 -6.74 -3.57 -3.37
N GLY A 20 -5.69 -3.56 -2.53
CA GLY A 20 -4.58 -4.51 -2.60
C GLY A 20 -4.99 -5.97 -2.50
N ASN A 21 -5.98 -6.31 -1.66
CA ASN A 21 -6.49 -7.67 -1.54
C ASN A 21 -7.13 -8.16 -2.86
N ALA A 22 -7.92 -7.32 -3.52
CA ALA A 22 -8.57 -7.67 -4.77
C ALA A 22 -7.57 -7.80 -5.91
N LEU A 23 -6.61 -6.86 -6.01
CA LEU A 23 -5.54 -6.90 -7.02
C LEU A 23 -4.64 -8.13 -6.87
N MET A 24 -4.30 -8.49 -5.63
CA MET A 24 -3.55 -9.71 -5.33
C MET A 24 -4.28 -10.96 -5.82
N LYS A 25 -5.59 -11.07 -5.58
CA LYS A 25 -6.40 -12.22 -6.05
C LYS A 25 -6.51 -12.26 -7.57
N GLN A 26 -6.69 -11.11 -8.20
CA GLN A 26 -6.92 -11.02 -9.65
C GLN A 26 -5.65 -11.25 -10.47
N TYR A 27 -4.54 -10.63 -10.08
CA TYR A 27 -3.31 -10.59 -10.89
C TYR A 27 -2.16 -11.43 -10.31
N GLN A 28 -2.32 -11.97 -9.10
CA GLN A 28 -1.44 -12.98 -8.49
C GLN A 28 0.05 -12.61 -8.59
N GLY A 29 0.86 -13.43 -9.26
CA GLY A 29 2.30 -13.24 -9.38
C GLY A 29 2.71 -11.90 -9.99
N GLN A 30 1.92 -11.33 -10.91
CA GLN A 30 2.26 -10.03 -11.49
C GLN A 30 2.07 -8.90 -10.48
N PHE A 31 1.05 -9.00 -9.61
CA PHE A 31 0.89 -8.04 -8.53
C PHE A 31 2.01 -8.15 -7.51
N TRP A 32 2.47 -9.35 -7.17
CA TRP A 32 3.60 -9.52 -6.26
C TRP A 32 4.91 -8.96 -6.81
N LYS A 33 5.15 -9.05 -8.13
CA LYS A 33 6.28 -8.34 -8.78
C LYS A 33 6.17 -6.83 -8.59
N LEU A 34 4.96 -6.26 -8.73
CA LEU A 34 4.72 -4.84 -8.48
C LEU A 34 5.00 -4.46 -7.02
N ILE A 35 4.53 -5.25 -6.05
CA ILE A 35 4.81 -5.00 -4.62
C ILE A 35 6.31 -5.06 -4.33
N LEU A 36 7.03 -6.01 -4.94
CA LEU A 36 8.48 -6.10 -4.81
C LEU A 36 9.19 -4.88 -5.42
N LEU A 37 8.80 -4.48 -6.63
CA LEU A 37 9.31 -3.27 -7.30
C LEU A 37 9.07 -2.01 -6.45
N LEU A 38 7.89 -1.88 -5.86
CA LEU A 38 7.56 -0.77 -4.98
C LEU A 38 8.50 -0.72 -3.77
N LYS A 39 8.78 -1.86 -3.13
CA LYS A 39 9.69 -1.94 -1.98
C LYS A 39 11.15 -1.69 -2.36
N GLU A 40 11.64 -2.33 -3.43
CA GLU A 40 13.07 -2.37 -3.72
C GLU A 40 13.55 -1.17 -4.53
N GLU A 41 12.72 -0.63 -5.43
CA GLU A 41 13.15 0.42 -6.35
C GLU A 41 12.51 1.78 -6.09
N TYR A 42 11.21 1.81 -5.77
CA TYR A 42 10.48 3.07 -5.60
C TYR A 42 10.57 3.62 -4.18
N PHE A 43 10.47 2.76 -3.17
CA PHE A 43 10.49 3.19 -1.77
C PHE A 43 11.77 3.95 -1.39
N PRO A 44 12.99 3.54 -1.78
CA PRO A 44 14.20 4.32 -1.51
C PRO A 44 14.18 5.71 -2.16
N ARG A 45 13.57 5.84 -3.35
CA ARG A 45 13.44 7.13 -4.05
C ARG A 45 12.48 8.06 -3.32
N ILE A 46 11.40 7.51 -2.78
CA ILE A 46 10.43 8.25 -1.95
C ILE A 46 11.10 8.72 -0.65
N GLU A 47 11.81 7.85 0.05
CA GLU A 47 12.53 8.23 1.28
C GLU A 47 13.56 9.34 1.02
N ALA A 48 14.31 9.28 -0.08
CA ALA A 48 15.35 10.26 -0.40
C ALA A 48 14.82 11.69 -0.64
N VAL A 49 13.55 11.84 -1.03
CA VAL A 49 12.94 13.13 -1.37
C VAL A 49 11.90 13.61 -0.35
N THR A 50 11.59 12.78 0.65
CA THR A 50 10.60 13.12 1.68
C THR A 50 11.29 13.81 2.86
N SER A 51 10.78 14.98 3.25
CA SER A 51 11.27 15.69 4.42
C SER A 51 10.84 14.98 5.71
N SER A 52 11.62 15.13 6.79
CA SER A 52 11.35 14.48 8.08
C SER A 52 9.95 14.76 8.65
N GLY A 53 9.39 15.95 8.37
CA GLY A 53 8.03 16.32 8.78
C GLY A 53 6.89 15.59 8.03
N GLN A 54 7.19 14.86 6.96
CA GLN A 54 6.22 14.20 6.08
C GLN A 54 6.36 12.67 6.05
N MET A 55 7.11 12.10 6.99
CA MET A 55 7.43 10.66 7.01
C MET A 55 6.27 9.75 7.44
N GLY A 56 5.16 10.29 7.93
CA GLY A 56 4.04 9.49 8.46
C GLY A 56 3.41 8.55 7.44
N SER A 57 3.20 8.99 6.20
CA SER A 57 2.70 8.15 5.10
C SER A 57 3.76 7.16 4.61
N VAL A 58 5.02 7.59 4.56
CA VAL A 58 6.18 6.75 4.16
C VAL A 58 6.35 5.56 5.10
N ILE A 59 6.31 5.79 6.42
CA ILE A 59 6.44 4.72 7.43
C ILE A 59 5.29 3.70 7.30
N ARG A 60 4.06 4.17 7.10
CA ARG A 60 2.90 3.28 6.89
C ARG A 60 3.03 2.45 5.63
N LEU A 61 3.47 3.06 4.52
CA LEU A 61 3.74 2.34 3.28
C LEU A 61 4.82 1.27 3.47
N LYS A 62 5.92 1.59 4.18
CA LYS A 62 6.98 0.63 4.50
C LYS A 62 6.45 -0.59 5.22
N GLN A 63 5.75 -0.36 6.33
CA GLN A 63 5.17 -1.41 7.17
C GLN A 63 4.21 -2.29 6.35
N PHE A 64 3.35 -1.66 5.53
CA PHE A 64 2.45 -2.39 4.65
C PHE A 64 3.20 -3.30 3.67
N LEU A 65 4.21 -2.78 2.97
CA LEU A 65 4.99 -3.55 1.99
C LEU A 65 5.75 -4.70 2.65
N GLU A 66 6.40 -4.45 3.79
CA GLU A 66 7.15 -5.46 4.55
C GLU A 66 6.23 -6.59 5.05
N MET A 67 5.13 -6.23 5.71
CA MET A 67 4.16 -7.22 6.21
C MET A 67 3.52 -8.02 5.09
N SER A 68 3.18 -7.36 3.98
CA SER A 68 2.55 -8.03 2.82
C SER A 68 3.49 -9.05 2.20
N LEU A 69 4.76 -8.69 1.99
CA LEU A 69 5.76 -9.58 1.42
C LEU A 69 6.12 -10.71 2.38
N GLN A 70 6.30 -10.43 3.68
CA GLN A 70 6.63 -11.44 4.69
C GLN A 70 5.54 -12.49 4.80
N ASN A 71 4.27 -12.06 4.89
CA ASN A 71 3.15 -12.97 5.07
C ASN A 71 2.64 -13.55 3.74
N ARG A 72 3.12 -13.04 2.59
CA ARG A 72 2.63 -13.36 1.24
C ARG A 72 1.10 -13.23 1.12
N GLN A 73 0.54 -12.26 1.83
CA GLN A 73 -0.89 -11.95 1.82
C GLN A 73 -1.14 -10.47 2.07
N ILE A 74 -2.28 -9.98 1.59
CA ILE A 74 -2.84 -8.68 1.95
C ILE A 74 -4.24 -8.93 2.50
N SER A 75 -4.55 -8.40 3.68
CA SER A 75 -5.87 -8.55 4.29
C SER A 75 -6.94 -7.78 3.50
N PRO A 76 -8.21 -8.24 3.50
CA PRO A 76 -9.34 -7.44 3.03
C PRO A 76 -9.38 -6.07 3.71
N PRO A 77 -9.83 -5.01 3.01
CA PRO A 77 -9.93 -3.68 3.61
C PRO A 77 -10.91 -3.66 4.78
N LYS A 78 -10.59 -2.83 5.78
CA LYS A 78 -11.50 -2.57 6.91
C LYS A 78 -12.82 -2.02 6.38
N GLY A 79 -13.92 -2.54 6.89
CA GLY A 79 -15.26 -2.14 6.45
C GLY A 79 -15.73 -2.79 5.14
N GLN A 80 -15.00 -3.76 4.57
CA GLN A 80 -15.51 -4.55 3.45
C GLN A 80 -16.88 -5.15 3.79
N LEU A 81 -17.87 -4.90 2.95
CA LEU A 81 -19.24 -5.38 3.14
C LEU A 81 -19.28 -6.91 3.11
N SER A 82 -19.77 -7.50 4.20
CA SER A 82 -19.94 -8.95 4.32
C SER A 82 -21.29 -9.39 3.74
N SER A 83 -21.47 -10.70 3.56
CA SER A 83 -22.76 -11.26 3.14
C SER A 83 -23.91 -10.95 4.12
N MET A 84 -23.62 -10.75 5.41
CA MET A 84 -24.62 -10.40 6.42
C MET A 84 -25.19 -8.99 6.21
N PHE A 85 -24.36 -8.05 5.76
CA PHE A 85 -24.80 -6.69 5.45
C PHE A 85 -25.93 -6.69 4.40
N TRP A 86 -25.81 -7.53 3.37
CA TRP A 86 -26.78 -7.62 2.28
C TRP A 86 -28.04 -8.42 2.61
N ARG A 87 -28.05 -9.16 3.72
CA ARG A 87 -29.18 -10.00 4.17
C ARG A 87 -30.02 -9.33 5.26
N SER A 88 -29.59 -8.15 5.73
CA SER A 88 -30.32 -7.32 6.72
C SER A 88 -31.23 -6.35 6.00
#